data_AF-A0A8T5TXI1-F1
#
_entry.id   AF-A0A8T5TXI1-F1
#
_cell.length_a   1.000
_cell.length_b   1.000
_cell.length_c   1.000
_cell.angle_alpha   90.00
_cell.angle_beta   90.00
_cell.angle_gamma   90.00
#
_symmetry.space_group_name_H-M   'P 1'
#
loop_
_entity.id
_entity.type
_entity.pdbx_description
1 polymer ?
#
loop_
_entity_poly.entity_id
_entity_poly.type
_entity_poly.pdbx_seq_one_letter_code
_entity_poly.pdbx_strand_id
1 'polypeptide(L)'
;MGKKSHPEAFQGNLKKKYYYEGWYNKIVDKNQDSIYTFIPTIVINKIANNSHAFIQILDGKTGNTNYVKYELSQFENLALDDFEIRIGDNFFSSKGFKLNIDQDQAKVKGSIEYINPALWPKTFFQPGIMGVLTYFPFLETYHGIVSMNHNLKGSIDVNGKLIDFNGGKGYLEKDWGSSFPEAYIWAQTNHFTNPKLSFILSIALVPLFNIKIKGFLCVLWHNGIFYKFTTYTNAKIRLLDYKIDMIKIRIEDKKYSLHILIDKKNMRFSKLKSPHLGIMSNDIIETMNSKIKIKLYNKKNKKLILEDTGINAGLDLSKIELLL
;
A
#
# COMPACT_ATOMS: atom_id res chain seq x y z
N MET A 1 -16.42 13.64 15.10
CA MET A 1 -16.26 12.70 13.97
C MET A 1 -15.65 11.41 14.51
N GLY A 2 -16.09 10.23 14.05
CA GLY A 2 -15.59 8.94 14.55
C GLY A 2 -14.31 8.44 13.84
N LYS A 3 -13.77 7.29 14.28
CA LYS A 3 -12.54 6.67 13.73
C LYS A 3 -12.44 6.60 12.21
N LYS A 4 -13.58 6.42 11.51
CA LYS A 4 -13.65 6.37 10.03
C LYS A 4 -13.17 7.65 9.33
N SER A 5 -13.13 8.79 10.02
CA SER A 5 -12.58 10.05 9.49
C SER A 5 -11.05 10.11 9.52
N HIS A 6 -10.42 9.14 10.17
CA HIS A 6 -8.97 8.98 10.34
C HIS A 6 -8.55 7.59 9.84
N PRO A 7 -8.65 7.31 8.54
CA PRO A 7 -8.43 5.96 7.99
C PRO A 7 -7.02 5.41 8.27
N GLU A 8 -6.03 6.26 8.49
CA GLU A 8 -4.68 5.89 8.92
C GLU A 8 -4.64 5.26 10.32
N ALA A 9 -5.51 5.71 11.23
CA ALA A 9 -5.56 5.25 12.62
C ALA A 9 -6.11 3.83 12.71
N PHE A 10 -5.79 3.10 13.79
CA PHE A 10 -6.32 1.76 14.03
C PHE A 10 -7.86 1.75 14.08
N GLN A 11 -8.48 1.15 13.06
CA GLN A 11 -9.93 1.04 12.87
C GLN A 11 -10.52 -0.16 13.62
N GLY A 12 -9.67 -1.11 13.98
CA GLY A 12 -10.05 -2.34 14.64
C GLY A 12 -10.50 -2.17 16.08
N ASN A 13 -10.83 -3.32 16.66
CA ASN A 13 -10.85 -3.56 18.09
C ASN A 13 -10.60 -5.06 18.33
N LEU A 14 -10.12 -5.41 19.53
CA LEU A 14 -9.82 -6.79 19.91
C LEU A 14 -11.08 -7.68 20.08
N LYS A 15 -12.29 -7.12 19.87
CA LYS A 15 -13.56 -7.87 19.98
C LYS A 15 -14.02 -8.47 18.65
N LYS A 16 -13.42 -8.09 17.50
CA LYS A 16 -13.78 -8.63 16.17
C LYS A 16 -13.57 -10.15 16.06
N LYS A 17 -14.25 -10.77 15.09
CA LYS A 17 -14.21 -12.24 14.87
C LYS A 17 -13.25 -12.64 13.74
N TYR A 18 -13.31 -11.93 12.62
CA TYR A 18 -12.43 -12.06 11.46
C TYR A 18 -11.93 -10.67 11.10
N TYR A 19 -10.68 -10.39 11.37
CA TYR A 19 -10.13 -9.07 11.13
C TYR A 19 -8.65 -9.13 10.85
N TYR A 20 -8.20 -8.28 9.94
CA TYR A 20 -6.81 -7.92 9.81
C TYR A 20 -6.71 -6.40 9.66
N GLU A 21 -5.57 -5.85 10.04
CA GLU A 21 -5.22 -4.47 9.80
C GLU A 21 -3.70 -4.33 9.77
N GLY A 22 -3.17 -3.79 8.68
CA GLY A 22 -1.74 -3.70 8.45
C GLY A 22 -1.35 -2.42 7.72
N TRP A 23 -0.12 -1.97 7.94
CA TRP A 23 0.43 -0.75 7.33
C TRP A 23 1.64 -1.11 6.48
N TYR A 24 1.55 -0.91 5.18
CA TYR A 24 2.62 -1.18 4.24
C TYR A 24 3.58 0.02 4.20
N ASN A 25 4.75 -0.11 4.85
CA ASN A 25 5.80 0.90 4.85
C ASN A 25 6.89 0.49 3.87
N LYS A 26 6.95 1.11 2.70
CA LYS A 26 8.02 0.90 1.73
C LYS A 26 9.07 1.98 1.85
N ILE A 27 10.32 1.57 1.95
CA ILE A 27 11.48 2.46 2.00
C ILE A 27 12.52 2.04 0.96
N VAL A 28 13.14 3.03 0.35
CA VAL A 28 14.22 2.85 -0.63
C VAL A 28 15.32 3.82 -0.26
N ASP A 29 16.55 3.33 -0.16
CA ASP A 29 17.71 4.17 0.11
C ASP A 29 17.98 5.15 -1.06
N LYS A 30 18.83 6.13 -0.82
CA LYS A 30 19.12 7.19 -1.80
C LYS A 30 19.66 6.65 -3.12
N ASN A 31 20.53 5.63 -3.05
CA ASN A 31 21.17 5.02 -4.22
C ASN A 31 20.29 3.95 -4.87
N GLN A 32 19.17 3.59 -4.23
CA GLN A 32 18.26 2.54 -4.66
C GLN A 32 18.91 1.15 -4.68
N ASP A 33 19.97 0.95 -3.88
CA ASP A 33 20.65 -0.33 -3.69
C ASP A 33 19.90 -1.20 -2.68
N SER A 34 19.09 -0.60 -1.80
CA SER A 34 18.32 -1.27 -0.76
C SER A 34 16.86 -0.85 -0.83
N ILE A 35 15.97 -1.84 -0.99
CA ILE A 35 14.52 -1.64 -1.02
C ILE A 35 13.92 -2.57 0.02
N TYR A 36 13.23 -2.02 1.00
CA TYR A 36 12.59 -2.81 2.04
C TYR A 36 11.13 -2.42 2.23
N THR A 37 10.31 -3.38 2.63
CA THR A 37 9.02 -3.10 3.23
C THR A 37 8.94 -3.68 4.64
N PHE A 38 8.37 -2.90 5.55
CA PHE A 38 8.09 -3.30 6.93
C PHE A 38 6.58 -3.14 7.16
N ILE A 39 5.92 -4.26 7.44
CA ILE A 39 4.46 -4.34 7.46
C ILE A 39 4.00 -4.79 8.85
N PRO A 40 3.89 -3.88 9.84
CA PRO A 40 3.25 -4.20 11.10
C PRO A 40 1.77 -4.50 10.85
N THR A 41 1.31 -5.61 11.38
CA THR A 41 -0.05 -6.10 11.16
C THR A 41 -0.59 -6.76 12.41
N ILE A 42 -1.89 -6.58 12.64
CA ILE A 42 -2.68 -7.32 13.63
C ILE A 42 -3.72 -8.16 12.94
N VAL A 43 -3.89 -9.39 13.42
CA VAL A 43 -4.89 -10.33 12.93
C VAL A 43 -5.70 -10.85 14.09
N ILE A 44 -7.03 -10.74 13.97
CA ILE A 44 -7.98 -11.29 14.93
C ILE A 44 -8.77 -12.40 14.25
N ASN A 45 -8.55 -13.61 14.73
CA ASN A 45 -9.39 -14.76 14.43
C ASN A 45 -9.75 -15.49 15.73
N LYS A 46 -10.99 -15.28 16.19
CA LYS A 46 -11.49 -15.89 17.42
C LYS A 46 -11.94 -17.33 17.25
N ILE A 47 -12.27 -17.74 16.03
CA ILE A 47 -12.82 -19.07 15.76
C ILE A 47 -11.70 -20.10 15.63
N ALA A 48 -10.65 -19.74 14.90
CA ALA A 48 -9.45 -20.58 14.77
C ALA A 48 -8.46 -20.41 15.94
N ASN A 49 -8.79 -19.57 16.94
CA ASN A 49 -7.90 -19.19 18.05
C ASN A 49 -6.47 -18.84 17.60
N ASN A 50 -6.34 -18.09 16.50
CA ASN A 50 -5.05 -17.74 15.90
C ASN A 50 -4.88 -16.22 15.81
N SER A 51 -5.37 -15.51 16.83
CA SER A 51 -5.19 -14.05 16.88
C SER A 51 -3.78 -13.72 17.33
N HIS A 52 -3.10 -12.85 16.59
CA HIS A 52 -1.71 -12.46 16.87
C HIS A 52 -1.37 -11.15 16.16
N ALA A 53 -0.24 -10.57 16.53
CA ALA A 53 0.38 -9.49 15.77
C ALA A 53 1.64 -10.02 15.06
N PHE A 54 2.08 -9.34 14.01
CA PHE A 54 3.32 -9.67 13.35
C PHE A 54 3.91 -8.46 12.64
N ILE A 55 5.18 -8.55 12.30
CA ILE A 55 5.86 -7.63 11.40
C ILE A 55 6.37 -8.46 10.24
N GLN A 56 5.82 -8.23 9.05
CA GLN A 56 6.30 -8.87 7.83
C GLN A 56 7.34 -7.96 7.18
N ILE A 57 8.50 -8.53 6.85
CA ILE A 57 9.65 -7.83 6.30
C ILE A 57 9.89 -8.39 4.91
N LEU A 58 10.05 -7.54 3.91
CA LEU A 58 10.44 -7.93 2.56
C LEU A 58 11.66 -7.14 2.12
N ASP A 59 12.67 -7.87 1.65
CA ASP A 59 13.78 -7.32 0.89
C ASP A 59 13.42 -7.34 -0.60
N GLY A 60 13.12 -6.16 -1.15
CA GLY A 60 12.72 -5.98 -2.53
C GLY A 60 13.81 -6.27 -3.56
N LYS A 61 15.08 -6.39 -3.14
CA LYS A 61 16.18 -6.77 -4.02
C LYS A 61 16.32 -8.29 -4.09
N THR A 62 16.30 -8.97 -2.94
CA THR A 62 16.50 -10.43 -2.90
C THR A 62 15.21 -11.21 -3.10
N GLY A 63 14.05 -10.60 -2.79
CA GLY A 63 12.75 -11.26 -2.73
C GLY A 63 12.52 -12.05 -1.44
N ASN A 64 13.46 -11.99 -0.50
CA ASN A 64 13.36 -12.67 0.78
C ASN A 64 12.29 -12.02 1.66
N THR A 65 11.49 -12.85 2.32
CA THR A 65 10.45 -12.41 3.24
C THR A 65 10.62 -13.06 4.61
N ASN A 66 10.39 -12.29 5.67
CA ASN A 66 10.35 -12.77 7.04
C ASN A 66 9.00 -12.43 7.66
N TYR A 67 8.47 -13.36 8.46
CA TYR A 67 7.21 -13.20 9.18
C TYR A 67 7.49 -13.27 10.68
N VAL A 68 7.70 -12.12 11.32
CA VAL A 68 8.07 -12.04 12.73
C VAL A 68 6.81 -12.00 13.58
N LYS A 69 6.46 -13.12 14.22
CA LYS A 69 5.22 -13.28 14.98
C LYS A 69 5.38 -12.76 16.41
N TYR A 70 4.32 -12.15 16.94
CA TYR A 70 4.19 -11.68 18.31
C TYR A 70 2.85 -12.11 18.90
N GLU A 71 2.82 -12.31 20.20
CA GLU A 71 1.57 -12.57 20.90
C GLU A 71 0.63 -11.36 20.81
N LEU A 72 -0.68 -11.61 20.77
CA LEU A 72 -1.66 -10.53 20.63
C LEU A 72 -1.56 -9.48 21.76
N SER A 73 -1.17 -9.90 22.96
CA SER A 73 -0.96 -9.02 24.12
C SER A 73 0.17 -8.01 23.93
N GLN A 74 1.07 -8.23 22.96
CA GLN A 74 2.18 -7.32 22.66
C GLN A 74 1.79 -6.22 21.64
N PHE A 75 0.56 -6.24 21.14
CA PHE A 75 0.03 -5.17 20.29
C PHE A 75 -0.64 -4.09 21.14
N GLU A 76 -0.24 -2.84 20.92
CA GLU A 76 -0.86 -1.67 21.53
C GLU A 76 -1.20 -0.63 20.46
N ASN A 77 -2.41 -0.09 20.54
CA ASN A 77 -2.79 1.08 19.76
C ASN A 77 -2.63 2.33 20.64
N LEU A 78 -1.70 3.21 20.26
CA LEU A 78 -1.27 4.34 21.09
C LEU A 78 -2.03 5.64 20.78
N ALA A 79 -2.65 5.75 19.61
CA ALA A 79 -3.46 6.90 19.20
C ALA A 79 -4.86 6.50 18.72
N LEU A 80 -5.87 7.34 18.96
CA LEU A 80 -7.26 7.05 18.55
C LEU A 80 -7.58 7.53 17.14
N ASP A 81 -6.91 8.58 16.68
CA ASP A 81 -7.18 9.36 15.49
C ASP A 81 -5.94 9.61 14.61
N ASP A 82 -4.83 8.93 14.91
CA ASP A 82 -3.65 8.85 14.05
C ASP A 82 -3.09 7.42 14.03
N PHE A 83 -2.22 7.14 13.06
CA PHE A 83 -1.42 5.92 13.05
C PHE A 83 -0.30 6.04 14.08
N GLU A 84 -0.46 5.40 15.24
CA GLU A 84 0.60 5.14 16.21
C GLU A 84 0.35 3.80 16.92
N ILE A 85 1.23 2.82 16.72
CA ILE A 85 1.11 1.47 17.29
C ILE A 85 2.45 0.96 17.84
N ARG A 86 2.35 -0.02 18.73
CA ARG A 86 3.48 -0.81 19.22
C ARG A 86 3.23 -2.31 19.02
N ILE A 87 4.27 -3.04 18.62
CA ILE A 87 4.29 -4.51 18.55
C ILE A 87 5.58 -4.99 19.22
N GLY A 88 5.48 -5.48 20.46
CA GLY A 88 6.66 -5.75 21.29
C GLY A 88 7.48 -4.48 21.50
N ASP A 89 8.78 -4.51 21.19
CA ASP A 89 9.68 -3.34 21.30
C ASP A 89 9.68 -2.44 20.07
N ASN A 90 8.83 -2.72 19.08
CA ASN A 90 8.78 -2.00 17.81
C ASN A 90 7.68 -0.94 17.83
N PHE A 91 7.98 0.24 17.30
CA PHE A 91 7.05 1.36 17.23
C PHE A 91 6.87 1.82 15.79
N PHE A 92 5.64 2.08 15.38
CA PHE A 92 5.31 2.60 14.06
C PHE A 92 4.33 3.76 14.16
N SER A 93 4.51 4.76 13.30
CA SER A 93 3.67 5.94 13.25
C SER A 93 3.55 6.55 11.86
N SER A 94 2.65 7.52 11.72
CA SER A 94 2.53 8.39 10.54
C SER A 94 3.80 9.22 10.25
N LYS A 95 4.74 9.30 11.21
CA LYS A 95 5.97 10.11 11.16
C LYS A 95 7.25 9.29 11.03
N GLY A 96 7.15 7.97 11.04
CA GLY A 96 8.32 7.08 11.02
C GLY A 96 8.13 5.87 11.91
N PHE A 97 9.22 5.13 12.12
CA PHE A 97 9.21 3.92 12.94
C PHE A 97 10.55 3.66 13.61
N LYS A 98 10.52 2.82 14.64
CA LYS A 98 11.69 2.28 15.35
C LYS A 98 11.54 0.78 15.47
N LEU A 99 12.56 0.04 15.05
CA LEU A 99 12.60 -1.42 15.09
C LEU A 99 13.64 -1.87 16.12
N ASN A 100 13.27 -2.90 16.87
CA ASN A 100 14.13 -3.66 17.77
C ASN A 100 13.66 -5.12 17.74
N ILE A 101 14.00 -5.81 16.66
CA ILE A 101 13.68 -7.21 16.43
C ILE A 101 14.96 -8.02 16.64
N ASP A 102 14.93 -8.95 17.59
CA ASP A 102 15.98 -9.95 17.78
C ASP A 102 15.30 -11.31 17.95
N GLN A 103 14.95 -11.94 16.84
CA GLN A 103 14.32 -13.27 16.79
C GLN A 103 15.03 -14.14 15.75
N ASP A 104 14.88 -15.46 15.84
CA ASP A 104 15.52 -16.43 14.93
C ASP A 104 15.26 -16.14 13.44
N GLN A 105 14.08 -15.58 13.15
CA GLN A 105 13.63 -15.28 11.79
C GLN A 105 14.30 -14.02 11.21
N ALA A 106 14.64 -13.04 12.03
CA ALA A 106 15.22 -11.77 11.60
C ALA A 106 15.83 -11.00 12.79
N LYS A 107 16.97 -10.35 12.55
CA LYS A 107 17.56 -9.35 13.45
C LYS A 107 17.52 -7.99 12.78
N VAL A 108 16.68 -7.09 13.29
CA VAL A 108 16.49 -5.76 12.69
C VAL A 108 16.46 -4.70 13.78
N LYS A 109 17.34 -3.70 13.66
CA LYS A 109 17.43 -2.60 14.63
C LYS A 109 17.68 -1.27 13.96
N GLY A 110 16.94 -0.24 14.35
CA GLY A 110 17.14 1.10 13.81
C GLY A 110 15.90 1.95 13.89
N SER A 111 15.97 3.12 13.25
CA SER A 111 14.86 4.07 13.22
C SER A 111 14.86 4.88 11.95
N ILE A 112 13.67 5.17 11.46
CA ILE A 112 13.42 5.99 10.28
C ILE A 112 12.44 7.09 10.67
N GLU A 113 12.77 8.32 10.29
CA GLU A 113 11.90 9.50 10.36
C GLU A 113 11.45 9.85 8.94
N TYR A 114 10.15 10.18 8.79
CA TYR A 114 9.56 10.63 7.54
C TYR A 114 9.59 12.15 7.45
N ILE A 115 10.28 12.66 6.44
CA ILE A 115 10.47 14.09 6.21
C ILE A 115 9.58 14.55 5.06
N ASN A 116 8.80 15.61 5.32
CA ASN A 116 7.89 16.26 4.35
C ASN A 116 6.89 15.29 3.66
N PRO A 117 6.05 14.56 4.43
CA PRO A 117 5.14 13.62 3.83
C PRO A 117 4.05 14.28 2.98
N ALA A 118 3.83 13.74 1.78
CA ALA A 118 2.72 14.07 0.91
C ALA A 118 1.46 13.34 1.39
N LEU A 119 0.83 13.92 2.42
CA LEU A 119 -0.37 13.39 3.07
C LEU A 119 -1.61 13.48 2.16
N TRP A 120 -2.55 12.56 2.35
CA TRP A 120 -3.83 12.60 1.65
C TRP A 120 -4.63 13.86 2.04
N PRO A 121 -5.20 14.62 1.08
CA PRO A 121 -6.00 15.79 1.39
C PRO A 121 -7.38 15.36 1.91
N LYS A 122 -7.56 15.42 3.23
CA LYS A 122 -8.79 14.98 3.89
C LYS A 122 -9.90 16.02 3.80
N THR A 123 -11.10 15.54 3.54
CA THR A 123 -12.36 16.29 3.71
C THR A 123 -13.39 15.38 4.35
N PHE A 124 -14.51 15.92 4.82
CA PHE A 124 -15.56 15.09 5.42
C PHE A 124 -16.05 13.96 4.48
N PHE A 125 -16.23 14.25 3.19
CA PHE A 125 -16.66 13.27 2.18
C PHE A 125 -15.50 12.47 1.56
N GLN A 126 -14.25 12.84 1.85
CA GLN A 126 -13.05 12.14 1.40
C GLN A 126 -12.03 12.06 2.54
N PRO A 127 -12.33 11.29 3.61
CA PRO A 127 -11.41 11.14 4.73
C PRO A 127 -10.14 10.39 4.34
N GLY A 128 -10.19 9.60 3.26
CA GLY A 128 -9.06 8.89 2.66
C GLY A 128 -9.26 8.64 1.18
N ILE A 129 -8.39 7.79 0.61
CA ILE A 129 -8.37 7.45 -0.82
C ILE A 129 -9.68 6.82 -1.32
N MET A 130 -10.38 6.09 -0.45
CA MET A 130 -11.69 5.50 -0.76
C MET A 130 -12.85 6.51 -0.81
N GLY A 131 -12.62 7.78 -0.47
CA GLY A 131 -13.66 8.80 -0.54
C GLY A 131 -14.85 8.47 0.35
N VAL A 132 -16.06 8.61 -0.19
CA VAL A 132 -17.31 8.24 0.50
C VAL A 132 -17.40 6.74 0.81
N LEU A 133 -16.66 5.89 0.09
CA LEU A 133 -16.68 4.43 0.30
C LEU A 133 -16.05 4.02 1.64
N THR A 134 -15.23 4.89 2.27
CA THR A 134 -14.73 4.67 3.64
C THR A 134 -15.86 4.46 4.65
N TYR A 135 -17.04 5.05 4.39
CA TYR A 135 -18.20 4.93 5.28
C TYR A 135 -19.06 3.70 5.00
N PHE A 136 -18.96 3.13 3.79
CA PHE A 136 -19.80 2.03 3.34
C PHE A 136 -19.50 0.76 4.15
N PRO A 137 -20.51 0.08 4.73
CA PRO A 137 -20.27 -1.17 5.46
C PRO A 137 -20.05 -2.36 4.53
N PHE A 138 -19.56 -3.47 5.08
CA PHE A 138 -19.49 -4.79 4.44
C PHE A 138 -18.50 -4.99 3.28
N LEU A 139 -17.64 -4.02 3.01
CA LEU A 139 -16.48 -4.28 2.14
C LEU A 139 -15.52 -5.26 2.83
N GLU A 140 -15.00 -6.20 2.05
CA GLU A 140 -14.03 -7.21 2.53
C GLU A 140 -12.72 -6.56 2.98
N THR A 141 -12.33 -5.51 2.26
CA THR A 141 -11.15 -4.70 2.54
C THR A 141 -11.46 -3.21 2.38
N TYR A 142 -10.77 -2.40 3.16
CA TYR A 142 -10.69 -0.96 3.05
C TYR A 142 -9.23 -0.56 2.93
N HIS A 143 -9.01 0.55 2.22
CA HIS A 143 -7.70 1.03 1.84
C HIS A 143 -7.51 2.49 2.29
N GLY A 144 -6.33 2.81 2.79
CA GLY A 144 -5.94 4.14 3.25
C GLY A 144 -4.55 4.51 2.79
N ILE A 145 -4.39 5.71 2.25
CA ILE A 145 -3.07 6.30 2.00
C ILE A 145 -2.72 7.20 3.18
N VAL A 146 -1.62 6.89 3.85
CA VAL A 146 -1.06 7.76 4.89
C VAL A 146 -0.13 8.79 4.24
N SER A 147 0.78 8.33 3.38
CA SER A 147 1.72 9.20 2.65
C SER A 147 2.02 8.66 1.26
N MET A 148 1.73 9.48 0.23
CA MET A 148 2.08 9.16 -1.16
C MET A 148 3.58 9.25 -1.45
N ASN A 149 4.31 10.07 -0.70
CA ASN A 149 5.74 10.30 -0.91
C ASN A 149 6.32 10.99 0.33
N HIS A 150 7.48 10.56 0.81
CA HIS A 150 8.25 11.27 1.83
C HIS A 150 9.75 10.99 1.64
N ASN A 151 10.57 11.88 2.14
CA ASN A 151 12.00 11.63 2.27
C ASN A 151 12.27 10.86 3.57
N LEU A 152 13.38 10.15 3.62
CA LEU A 152 13.78 9.35 4.76
C LEU A 152 14.99 9.96 5.47
N LYS A 153 15.01 9.82 6.80
CA LYS A 153 16.16 10.13 7.64
C LYS A 153 16.36 9.01 8.66
N GLY A 154 17.59 8.55 8.83
CA GLY A 154 17.95 7.44 9.71
C GLY A 154 18.47 6.22 8.97
N SER A 155 18.62 5.13 9.71
CA SER A 155 19.27 3.91 9.24
C SER A 155 18.68 2.68 9.93
N ILE A 156 18.84 1.52 9.28
CA ILE A 156 18.41 0.23 9.81
C ILE A 156 19.56 -0.76 9.63
N ASP A 157 19.91 -1.46 10.70
CA ASP A 157 20.70 -2.68 10.65
C ASP A 157 19.76 -3.86 10.36
N VAL A 158 20.03 -4.59 9.28
CA VAL A 158 19.33 -5.83 8.93
C VAL A 158 20.36 -6.95 8.91
N ASN A 159 20.25 -7.88 9.86
CA ASN A 159 21.11 -9.05 10.02
C ASN A 159 22.62 -8.71 10.05
N GLY A 160 22.99 -7.63 10.75
CA GLY A 160 24.37 -7.15 10.89
C GLY A 160 24.84 -6.23 9.75
N LYS A 161 23.99 -5.96 8.76
CA LYS A 161 24.28 -5.01 7.68
C LYS A 161 23.58 -3.69 7.97
N LEU A 162 24.35 -2.66 8.33
CA LEU A 162 23.83 -1.30 8.47
C LEU A 162 23.54 -0.69 7.09
N ILE A 163 22.31 -0.21 6.92
CA ILE A 163 21.83 0.44 5.70
C ILE A 163 21.42 1.87 6.04
N ASP A 164 22.01 2.83 5.34
CA ASP A 164 21.66 4.25 5.46
C ASP A 164 20.49 4.60 4.52
N PHE A 165 19.42 5.14 5.08
CA PHE A 165 18.25 5.61 4.33
C PHE A 165 18.19 7.13 4.23
N ASN A 166 19.18 7.87 4.73
CA ASN A 166 19.19 9.33 4.63
C ASN A 166 19.08 9.82 3.18
N GLY A 167 18.07 10.65 2.91
CA GLY A 167 17.79 11.16 1.57
C GLY A 167 17.15 10.13 0.63
N GLY A 168 16.83 8.94 1.14
CA GLY A 168 15.99 7.96 0.48
C GLY A 168 14.53 8.39 0.40
N LYS A 169 13.69 7.55 -0.21
CA LYS A 169 12.27 7.79 -0.42
C LYS A 169 11.42 6.69 0.19
N GLY A 170 10.26 7.07 0.72
CA GLY A 170 9.29 6.11 1.21
C GLY A 170 7.85 6.41 0.84
N TYR A 171 7.03 5.39 1.04
CA TYR A 171 5.60 5.33 0.76
C TYR A 171 4.91 4.58 1.90
N LEU A 172 3.74 5.07 2.31
CA LEU A 172 2.98 4.47 3.40
C LEU A 172 1.49 4.39 3.08
N GLU A 173 0.98 3.17 3.07
CA GLU A 173 -0.44 2.86 2.95
C GLU A 173 -0.87 1.84 4.01
N LYS A 174 -2.17 1.58 4.03
CA LYS A 174 -2.80 0.75 5.04
C LYS A 174 -4.01 0.04 4.47
N ASP A 175 -4.15 -1.23 4.85
CA ASP A 175 -5.33 -2.03 4.57
C ASP A 175 -5.93 -2.59 5.86
N TRP A 176 -7.26 -2.68 5.90
CA TRP A 176 -7.97 -3.33 6.99
C TRP A 176 -9.30 -3.92 6.53
N GLY A 177 -9.74 -4.97 7.20
CA GLY A 177 -10.97 -5.66 6.82
C GLY A 177 -10.99 -7.10 7.29
N SER A 178 -11.71 -7.97 6.58
CA SER A 178 -11.73 -9.41 6.82
C SER A 178 -10.84 -10.18 5.86
N SER A 179 -10.77 -9.77 4.59
CA SER A 179 -10.05 -10.48 3.53
C SER A 179 -9.57 -9.52 2.45
N PHE A 180 -8.54 -9.91 1.71
CA PHE A 180 -8.26 -9.27 0.41
C PHE A 180 -9.33 -9.66 -0.62
N PRO A 181 -9.55 -8.82 -1.66
CA PRO A 181 -10.50 -9.12 -2.73
C PRO A 181 -10.10 -10.39 -3.49
N GLU A 182 -11.07 -11.08 -4.07
CA GLU A 182 -10.82 -12.30 -4.84
C GLU A 182 -9.86 -12.08 -6.03
N ALA A 183 -10.03 -10.95 -6.73
CA ALA A 183 -9.21 -10.57 -7.87
C ALA A 183 -8.82 -9.10 -7.75
N TYR A 184 -7.55 -8.80 -7.99
CA TYR A 184 -7.06 -7.43 -7.94
C TYR A 184 -5.74 -7.22 -8.70
N ILE A 185 -5.48 -5.96 -9.03
CA ILE A 185 -4.21 -5.41 -9.47
C ILE A 185 -3.88 -4.28 -8.50
N TRP A 186 -2.75 -4.38 -7.81
CA TRP A 186 -2.19 -3.27 -7.03
C TRP A 186 -0.84 -2.88 -7.62
N ALA A 187 -0.61 -1.59 -7.85
CA ALA A 187 0.64 -1.09 -8.40
C ALA A 187 1.02 0.26 -7.82
N GLN A 188 2.27 0.43 -7.41
CA GLN A 188 2.74 1.61 -6.69
C GLN A 188 4.15 2.01 -7.12
N THR A 189 4.39 3.31 -7.30
CA THR A 189 5.76 3.84 -7.32
C THR A 189 5.78 5.35 -7.03
N ASN A 190 6.85 5.79 -6.38
CA ASN A 190 7.22 7.19 -6.17
C ASN A 190 8.66 7.48 -6.64
N HIS A 191 9.20 6.58 -7.48
CA HIS A 191 10.56 6.62 -8.00
C HIS A 191 10.55 6.96 -9.49
N PHE A 192 10.16 8.19 -9.78
CA PHE A 192 10.18 8.78 -11.11
C PHE A 192 11.38 9.70 -11.29
N THR A 193 11.66 10.12 -12.53
CA THR A 193 12.67 11.14 -12.79
C THR A 193 12.30 12.47 -12.14
N ASN A 194 11.00 12.81 -12.11
CA ASN A 194 10.49 13.89 -11.29
C ASN A 194 10.36 13.45 -9.82
N PRO A 195 11.11 14.06 -8.87
CA PRO A 195 11.09 13.64 -7.47
C PRO A 195 9.74 13.91 -6.77
N LYS A 196 8.92 14.83 -7.31
CA LYS A 196 7.60 15.23 -6.81
C LYS A 196 6.46 14.52 -7.54
N LEU A 197 6.70 13.28 -7.98
CA LEU A 197 5.72 12.43 -8.64
C LEU A 197 5.57 11.13 -7.87
N SER A 198 4.32 10.73 -7.63
CA SER A 198 3.97 9.44 -7.02
C SER A 198 2.67 8.92 -7.60
N PHE A 199 2.56 7.59 -7.67
CA PHE A 199 1.49 6.87 -8.32
C PHE A 199 1.07 5.67 -7.49
N ILE A 200 -0.24 5.49 -7.39
CA ILE A 200 -0.88 4.29 -6.85
C ILE A 200 -2.06 3.91 -7.74
N LEU A 201 -2.21 2.61 -7.95
CA LEU A 201 -3.34 1.99 -8.62
C LEU A 201 -3.77 0.77 -7.83
N SER A 202 -5.06 0.69 -7.54
CA SER A 202 -5.74 -0.52 -7.10
C SER A 202 -6.97 -0.73 -7.98
N ILE A 203 -7.09 -1.88 -8.62
CA ILE A 203 -8.30 -2.34 -9.32
C ILE A 203 -8.69 -3.65 -8.68
N ALA A 204 -9.93 -3.78 -8.20
CA ALA A 204 -10.37 -4.97 -7.50
C ALA A 204 -11.81 -5.34 -7.82
N LEU A 205 -12.10 -6.63 -7.78
CA LEU A 205 -13.46 -7.14 -7.80
C LEU A 205 -14.00 -7.10 -6.36
N VAL A 206 -14.92 -6.19 -6.07
CA VAL A 206 -15.46 -5.98 -4.72
C VAL A 206 -16.93 -6.37 -4.64
N PRO A 207 -17.37 -6.97 -3.54
CA PRO A 207 -18.78 -7.23 -3.32
C PRO A 207 -19.52 -5.92 -3.07
N LEU A 208 -20.64 -5.75 -3.74
CA LEU A 208 -21.60 -4.69 -3.48
C LEU A 208 -22.99 -5.34 -3.35
N PHE A 209 -23.42 -5.56 -2.10
CA PHE A 209 -24.58 -6.40 -1.79
C PHE A 209 -24.44 -7.80 -2.42
N ASN A 210 -25.40 -8.20 -3.27
CA ASN A 210 -25.44 -9.54 -3.87
C ASN A 210 -24.73 -9.61 -5.24
N ILE A 211 -24.11 -8.52 -5.70
CA ILE A 211 -23.36 -8.48 -6.97
C ILE A 211 -21.89 -8.16 -6.71
N LYS A 212 -21.03 -8.51 -7.66
CA LYS A 212 -19.62 -8.09 -7.66
C LYS A 212 -19.43 -6.98 -8.69
N ILE A 213 -18.70 -5.93 -8.30
CA ILE A 213 -18.38 -4.82 -9.19
C ILE A 213 -16.87 -4.62 -9.28
N LYS A 214 -16.40 -4.14 -10.44
CA LYS A 214 -15.01 -3.70 -10.60
C LYS A 214 -14.82 -2.31 -10.01
N GLY A 215 -14.32 -2.26 -8.77
CA GLY A 215 -13.90 -1.04 -8.10
C GLY A 215 -12.46 -0.67 -8.49
N PHE A 216 -12.13 0.62 -8.48
CA PHE A 216 -10.74 1.04 -8.64
C PHE A 216 -10.46 2.38 -7.95
N LEU A 217 -9.20 2.51 -7.52
CA LEU A 217 -8.58 3.68 -6.94
C LEU A 217 -7.29 3.92 -7.72
N CYS A 218 -7.20 5.01 -8.48
CA CYS A 218 -5.98 5.38 -9.18
C CYS A 218 -5.68 6.84 -8.89
N VAL A 219 -4.51 7.10 -8.33
CA VAL A 219 -4.13 8.45 -7.91
C VAL A 219 -2.71 8.74 -8.37
N LEU A 220 -2.58 9.91 -8.99
CA LEU A 220 -1.30 10.50 -9.31
C LEU A 220 -1.12 11.75 -8.44
N TRP A 221 -0.06 11.79 -7.64
CA TRP A 221 0.37 12.98 -6.93
C TRP A 221 1.51 13.63 -7.71
N HIS A 222 1.33 14.87 -8.16
CA HIS A 222 2.34 15.60 -8.93
C HIS A 222 2.43 17.04 -8.44
N ASN A 223 3.59 17.45 -7.90
CA ASN A 223 3.84 18.80 -7.43
C ASN A 223 2.77 19.34 -6.46
N GLY A 224 2.34 18.51 -5.50
CA GLY A 224 1.30 18.89 -4.53
C GLY A 224 -0.14 18.70 -5.01
N ILE A 225 -0.36 18.37 -6.29
CA ILE A 225 -1.69 18.19 -6.86
C ILE A 225 -2.04 16.70 -6.94
N PHE A 226 -3.22 16.34 -6.43
CA PHE A 226 -3.78 14.99 -6.52
C PHE A 226 -4.74 14.87 -7.71
N TYR A 227 -4.35 14.11 -8.72
CA TYR A 227 -5.23 13.68 -9.82
C TYR A 227 -5.89 12.35 -9.43
N LYS A 228 -7.19 12.41 -9.13
CA LYS A 228 -7.94 11.31 -8.52
C LYS A 228 -8.88 10.65 -9.53
N PHE A 229 -8.53 9.45 -9.97
CA PHE A 229 -9.35 8.61 -10.84
C PHE A 229 -9.86 7.43 -10.03
N THR A 230 -11.07 7.53 -9.47
CA THR A 230 -11.66 6.47 -8.66
C THR A 230 -13.08 6.16 -9.10
N THR A 231 -13.61 5.02 -8.67
CA THR A 231 -15.01 4.65 -8.93
C THR A 231 -15.99 5.73 -8.46
N TYR A 232 -15.72 6.40 -7.34
CA TYR A 232 -16.60 7.45 -6.80
C TYR A 232 -16.40 8.84 -7.45
N THR A 233 -15.37 9.06 -8.28
CA THR A 233 -15.18 10.34 -9.01
C THR A 233 -15.79 10.34 -10.42
N ASN A 234 -16.58 9.32 -10.78
CA ASN A 234 -17.09 9.08 -12.14
C ASN A 234 -16.00 8.85 -13.20
N ALA A 235 -14.76 8.56 -12.78
CA ALA A 235 -13.74 8.06 -13.69
C ALA A 235 -14.15 6.69 -14.23
N LYS A 236 -13.64 6.31 -15.41
CA LYS A 236 -13.91 5.02 -16.04
C LYS A 236 -12.62 4.43 -16.58
N ILE A 237 -12.42 3.14 -16.31
CA ILE A 237 -11.43 2.34 -17.04
C ILE A 237 -11.95 2.15 -18.47
N ARG A 238 -11.21 2.68 -19.45
CA ARG A 238 -11.51 2.61 -20.89
C ARG A 238 -10.72 1.53 -21.61
N LEU A 239 -9.64 1.07 -21.00
CA LEU A 239 -8.82 -0.03 -21.46
C LEU A 239 -8.21 -0.72 -20.25
N LEU A 240 -8.29 -2.04 -20.20
CA LEU A 240 -7.53 -2.91 -19.32
C LEU A 240 -7.14 -4.12 -20.17
N ASP A 241 -5.91 -4.11 -20.67
CA ASP A 241 -5.35 -5.17 -21.51
C ASP A 241 -4.19 -5.80 -20.77
N TYR A 242 -4.29 -7.12 -20.55
CA TYR A 242 -3.32 -7.91 -19.81
C TYR A 242 -2.59 -8.86 -20.75
N LYS A 243 -1.27 -8.75 -20.77
CA LYS A 243 -0.38 -9.64 -21.51
C LYS A 243 0.69 -10.20 -20.57
N ILE A 244 1.38 -11.24 -21.04
CA ILE A 244 2.42 -11.93 -20.26
C ILE A 244 3.46 -10.96 -19.68
N ASP A 245 3.91 -10.00 -20.49
CA ASP A 245 4.99 -9.07 -20.16
C ASP A 245 4.53 -7.66 -19.82
N MET A 246 3.24 -7.34 -19.96
CA MET A 246 2.78 -5.97 -19.76
C MET A 246 1.30 -5.87 -19.42
N ILE A 247 0.94 -4.81 -18.69
CA ILE A 247 -0.45 -4.41 -18.46
C ILE A 247 -0.64 -3.00 -19.01
N LYS A 248 -1.64 -2.82 -19.88
CA LYS A 248 -2.02 -1.51 -20.44
C LYS A 248 -3.35 -1.09 -19.85
N ILE A 249 -3.36 0.10 -19.25
CA ILE A 249 -4.53 0.65 -18.60
C ILE A 249 -4.75 2.07 -19.10
N ARG A 250 -5.99 2.38 -19.46
CA ARG A 250 -6.42 3.77 -19.72
C ARG A 250 -7.59 4.10 -18.83
N ILE A 251 -7.45 5.14 -18.02
CA ILE A 251 -8.51 5.63 -17.14
C ILE A 251 -8.83 7.06 -17.52
N GLU A 252 -10.11 7.39 -17.64
CA GLU A 252 -10.55 8.71 -18.05
C GLU A 252 -11.64 9.24 -17.12
N ASP A 253 -11.59 10.53 -16.83
CA ASP A 253 -12.73 11.29 -16.29
C ASP A 253 -13.21 12.32 -17.33
N LYS A 254 -13.94 13.35 -16.87
CA LYS A 254 -14.42 14.45 -17.73
C LYS A 254 -13.29 15.36 -18.23
N LYS A 255 -12.18 15.50 -17.49
CA LYS A 255 -11.11 16.47 -17.73
C LYS A 255 -9.82 15.85 -18.25
N TYR A 256 -9.49 14.63 -17.82
CA TYR A 256 -8.19 14.01 -18.01
C TYR A 256 -8.28 12.58 -18.55
N SER A 257 -7.24 12.17 -19.27
CA SER A 257 -6.98 10.79 -19.67
C SER A 257 -5.61 10.37 -19.13
N LEU A 258 -5.58 9.30 -18.34
CA LEU A 258 -4.38 8.72 -17.77
C LEU A 258 -4.09 7.38 -18.46
N HIS A 259 -2.93 7.30 -19.09
CA HIS A 259 -2.44 6.10 -19.75
C HIS A 259 -1.32 5.51 -18.89
N ILE A 260 -1.42 4.22 -18.61
CA ILE A 260 -0.52 3.48 -17.73
C ILE A 260 -0.04 2.25 -18.49
N LEU A 261 1.27 2.04 -18.52
CA LEU A 261 1.89 0.83 -19.01
C LEU A 261 2.77 0.27 -17.90
N ILE A 262 2.39 -0.90 -17.37
CA ILE A 262 3.16 -1.63 -16.38
C ILE A 262 3.99 -2.67 -17.12
N ASP A 263 5.32 -2.56 -17.03
CA ASP A 263 6.27 -3.54 -17.57
C ASP A 263 6.51 -4.63 -16.53
N LYS A 264 6.26 -5.87 -16.94
CA LYS A 264 6.38 -7.08 -16.12
C LYS A 264 7.61 -7.93 -16.46
N LYS A 265 8.48 -7.47 -17.36
CA LYS A 265 9.67 -8.24 -17.74
C LYS A 265 10.66 -8.33 -16.59
N ASN A 266 11.28 -9.50 -16.44
CA ASN A 266 12.31 -9.77 -15.43
C ASN A 266 11.86 -9.46 -13.99
N MET A 267 10.57 -9.63 -13.71
CA MET A 267 10.04 -9.46 -12.35
C MET A 267 10.64 -10.50 -11.43
N ARG A 268 11.15 -10.04 -10.28
CA ARG A 268 11.46 -10.90 -9.16
C ARG A 268 10.27 -10.91 -8.22
N PHE A 269 9.74 -12.09 -7.98
CA PHE A 269 8.53 -12.30 -7.19
C PHE A 269 8.89 -12.71 -5.77
N SER A 270 8.17 -12.15 -4.82
CA SER A 270 8.28 -12.45 -3.40
C SER A 270 6.93 -12.95 -2.92
N LYS A 271 6.95 -13.96 -2.05
CA LYS A 271 5.73 -14.48 -1.42
C LYS A 271 5.53 -13.79 -0.08
N LEU A 272 4.46 -13.01 0.00
CA LEU A 272 4.01 -12.43 1.26
C LEU A 272 2.75 -13.13 1.74
N LYS A 273 2.59 -13.24 3.06
CA LYS A 273 1.33 -13.69 3.62
C LYS A 273 0.28 -12.60 3.46
N SER A 274 -0.94 -13.00 3.09
CA SER A 274 -2.11 -12.14 2.98
C SER A 274 -3.35 -12.73 3.68
N PRO A 275 -4.32 -11.88 4.07
CA PRO A 275 -5.46 -12.29 4.86
C PRO A 275 -6.58 -12.90 4.02
N HIS A 276 -7.13 -14.00 4.51
CA HIS A 276 -8.40 -14.59 4.08
C HIS A 276 -9.23 -14.96 5.32
N LEU A 277 -10.36 -14.29 5.52
CA LEU A 277 -11.23 -14.45 6.70
C LEU A 277 -10.46 -14.27 8.01
N GLY A 278 -9.57 -13.27 8.07
CA GLY A 278 -8.72 -13.01 9.23
C GLY A 278 -7.69 -14.11 9.51
N ILE A 279 -7.31 -14.92 8.52
CA ILE A 279 -6.19 -15.86 8.61
C ILE A 279 -5.15 -15.46 7.56
N MET A 280 -3.88 -15.41 7.95
CA MET A 280 -2.76 -15.14 7.03
C MET A 280 -2.36 -16.41 6.25
N SER A 281 -3.31 -17.03 5.55
CA SER A 281 -3.11 -18.34 4.91
C SER A 281 -2.69 -18.25 3.44
N ASN A 282 -3.01 -17.15 2.77
CA ASN A 282 -2.75 -17.00 1.34
C ASN A 282 -1.36 -16.40 1.12
N ASP A 283 -0.75 -16.78 0.00
CA ASP A 283 0.45 -16.12 -0.50
C ASP A 283 0.03 -15.12 -1.59
N ILE A 284 0.50 -13.88 -1.50
CA ILE A 284 0.45 -12.91 -2.59
C ILE A 284 1.83 -12.84 -3.24
N ILE A 285 1.81 -12.56 -4.54
CA ILE A 285 3.00 -12.53 -5.37
C ILE A 285 3.29 -11.06 -5.67
N GLU A 286 4.18 -10.47 -4.87
CA GLU A 286 4.57 -9.07 -5.01
C GLU A 286 5.97 -8.96 -5.64
N THR A 287 6.17 -7.98 -6.50
CA THR A 287 7.50 -7.52 -6.92
C THR A 287 7.75 -6.09 -6.47
N MET A 288 9.02 -5.76 -6.25
CA MET A 288 9.51 -4.39 -6.05
C MET A 288 10.32 -3.84 -7.23
N ASN A 289 10.48 -4.58 -8.33
CA ASN A 289 11.38 -4.22 -9.43
C ASN A 289 10.69 -3.94 -10.77
N SER A 290 9.37 -3.78 -10.77
CA SER A 290 8.63 -3.45 -12.00
C SER A 290 8.84 -1.98 -12.43
N LYS A 291 8.44 -1.65 -13.67
CA LYS A 291 8.44 -0.28 -14.19
C LYS A 291 7.03 0.14 -14.58
N ILE A 292 6.66 1.38 -14.27
CA ILE A 292 5.34 1.94 -14.57
C ILE A 292 5.54 3.22 -15.39
N LYS A 293 5.20 3.17 -16.67
CA LYS A 293 5.18 4.34 -17.53
C LYS A 293 3.80 4.99 -17.50
N ILE A 294 3.78 6.30 -17.29
CA ILE A 294 2.56 7.10 -17.16
C ILE A 294 2.55 8.21 -18.19
N LYS A 295 1.39 8.44 -18.81
CA LYS A 295 1.10 9.67 -19.57
C LYS A 295 -0.24 10.25 -19.13
N LEU A 296 -0.25 11.52 -18.74
CA LEU A 296 -1.46 12.25 -18.36
C LEU A 296 -1.77 13.30 -19.42
N TYR A 297 -3.00 13.32 -19.92
CA TYR A 297 -3.48 14.27 -20.93
C TYR A 297 -4.64 15.09 -20.41
N ASN A 298 -4.72 16.35 -20.85
CA ASN A 298 -5.95 17.14 -20.77
C ASN A 298 -6.85 16.80 -21.97
N LYS A 299 -8.09 16.39 -21.72
CA LYS A 299 -9.01 15.94 -22.78
C LYS A 299 -9.53 17.08 -23.65
N LYS A 300 -9.68 18.29 -23.10
CA LYS A 300 -10.25 19.44 -23.84
C LYS A 300 -9.34 19.88 -24.98
N ASN A 301 -8.04 19.97 -24.73
CA ASN A 301 -7.06 20.45 -25.72
C ASN A 301 -6.11 19.35 -26.22
N LYS A 302 -6.31 18.09 -25.79
CA LYS A 302 -5.47 16.92 -26.13
C LYS A 302 -3.98 17.10 -25.77
N LYS A 303 -3.63 18.04 -24.89
CA LYS A 303 -2.24 18.32 -24.51
C LYS A 303 -1.74 17.31 -23.49
N LEU A 304 -0.52 16.81 -23.71
CA LEU A 304 0.23 16.04 -22.73
C LEU A 304 0.62 16.96 -21.55
N ILE A 305 0.20 16.60 -20.34
CA ILE A 305 0.52 17.30 -19.10
C ILE A 305 1.81 16.74 -18.50
N LEU A 306 1.95 15.41 -18.51
CA LEU A 306 3.06 14.71 -17.86
C LEU A 306 3.30 13.38 -18.58
N GLU A 307 4.57 13.05 -18.80
CA GLU A 307 5.05 11.72 -19.16
C GLU A 307 6.29 11.39 -18.34
N ASP A 308 6.29 10.25 -17.65
CA ASP A 308 7.44 9.78 -16.87
C ASP A 308 7.38 8.25 -16.72
N THR A 309 8.50 7.64 -16.35
CA THR A 309 8.59 6.21 -16.06
C THR A 309 9.11 6.01 -14.65
N GLY A 310 8.26 5.44 -13.82
CA GLY A 310 8.59 5.05 -12.45
C GLY A 310 9.30 3.72 -12.45
N ILE A 311 10.32 3.60 -11.61
CA ILE A 311 11.07 2.37 -11.35
C ILE A 311 10.80 1.91 -9.91
N ASN A 312 11.46 0.82 -9.50
CA ASN A 312 11.27 0.17 -8.20
C ASN A 312 9.79 0.01 -7.85
N ALA A 313 8.96 -0.30 -8.85
CA ALA A 313 7.52 -0.26 -8.66
C ALA A 313 7.05 -1.56 -7.99
N GLY A 314 6.23 -1.36 -6.96
CA GLY A 314 5.42 -2.41 -6.35
C GLY A 314 4.38 -2.89 -7.35
N LEU A 315 4.23 -4.19 -7.52
CA LEU A 315 3.13 -4.79 -8.29
C LEU A 315 2.71 -6.10 -7.62
N ASP A 316 1.43 -6.19 -7.29
CA ASP A 316 0.76 -7.41 -6.79
C ASP A 316 -0.45 -7.71 -7.67
N LEU A 317 -0.58 -8.99 -8.03
CA LEU A 317 -1.52 -9.50 -9.02
C LEU A 317 -2.22 -10.74 -8.48
N SER A 318 -3.55 -10.71 -8.44
CA SER A 318 -4.38 -11.87 -8.09
C SER A 318 -5.52 -12.02 -9.09
N LYS A 319 -5.63 -13.23 -9.68
CA LYS A 319 -6.73 -13.66 -10.57
C LYS A 319 -7.20 -12.60 -11.57
N ILE A 320 -6.26 -11.99 -12.29
CA ILE A 320 -6.52 -10.83 -13.18
C ILE A 320 -7.58 -11.15 -14.24
N GLU A 321 -7.66 -12.41 -14.68
CA GLU A 321 -8.66 -12.89 -15.63
C GLU A 321 -10.10 -12.58 -15.21
N LEU A 322 -10.38 -12.43 -13.90
CA LEU A 322 -11.69 -12.05 -13.39
C LEU A 322 -11.98 -10.53 -13.49
N LEU A 323 -10.99 -9.71 -13.84
CA LEU A 323 -11.09 -8.25 -13.97
C LEU A 323 -11.27 -7.78 -15.43
N LEU A 324 -10.96 -8.64 -16.40
CA LEU A 324 -10.97 -8.32 -17.84
C LEU A 324 -12.41 -8.26 -18.36
#